data_AF-A0A848XMJ7-F1
#
_entry.id   AF-A0A848XMJ7-F1
#
_cell.length_a   1.000
_cell.length_b   1.000
_cell.length_c   1.000
_cell.angle_alpha   90.00
_cell.angle_beta   90.00
_cell.angle_gamma   90.00
#
_symmetry.space_group_name_H-M   'P 1'
#
loop_
_entity.id
_entity.type
_entity.pdbx_description
1 polymer ?
#
loop_
_entity_poly.entity_id
_entity_poly.type
_entity_poly.pdbx_seq_one_letter_code
_entity_poly.pdbx_strand_id
1 'polypeptide(L)'
;MTRSFIVLTTLAILSAPVAAQDHDVARQDYFRAVATFFNLPPNEIAILSDWQMPADEIPVVLFMARRAGVSPEALVALRDSGRGWSTLADRYSVRAAAFHVPVADEAPTGRLEGAYRLFRSTPVGEWGTLRLSDDEIVGLVNVRVISQSLRIPAERVLAETAQPGSFLDLYVRLKR
;
A
#
# COMPACT_ATOMS: atom_id res chain seq x y z
N MET A 1 24.92 -64.37 -20.54
CA MET A 1 23.64 -63.84 -21.03
C MET A 1 23.37 -62.51 -20.35
N THR A 2 23.56 -61.44 -21.10
CA THR A 2 23.49 -60.03 -20.71
C THR A 2 22.03 -59.60 -20.57
N ARG A 3 21.63 -58.93 -19.49
CA ARG A 3 20.39 -58.15 -19.45
C ARG A 3 20.62 -56.83 -18.71
N SER A 4 20.65 -55.78 -19.53
CA SER A 4 20.85 -54.37 -19.19
C SER A 4 19.74 -53.83 -18.30
N PHE A 5 20.13 -53.08 -17.27
CA PHE A 5 19.23 -52.19 -16.53
C PHE A 5 19.14 -50.86 -17.26
N ILE A 6 17.96 -50.50 -17.75
CA ILE A 6 17.66 -49.14 -18.22
C ILE A 6 17.14 -48.37 -17.00
N VAL A 7 17.95 -47.46 -16.46
CA VAL A 7 17.51 -46.48 -15.47
C VAL A 7 16.90 -45.32 -16.24
N LEU A 8 15.58 -45.18 -16.17
CA LEU A 8 14.83 -44.07 -16.74
C LEU A 8 14.92 -42.89 -15.75
N THR A 9 15.81 -41.93 -16.01
CA THR A 9 15.89 -40.69 -15.23
C THR A 9 14.74 -39.78 -15.66
N THR A 10 13.69 -39.70 -14.87
CA THR A 10 12.60 -38.74 -15.07
C THR A 10 13.05 -37.35 -14.65
N LEU A 11 13.19 -36.47 -15.63
CA LEU A 11 13.44 -35.04 -15.45
C LEU A 11 12.14 -34.36 -14.97
N ALA A 12 12.03 -34.07 -13.68
CA ALA A 12 10.92 -33.28 -13.13
C ALA A 12 11.14 -31.80 -13.45
N ILE A 13 10.41 -31.27 -14.43
CA ILE A 13 10.34 -29.83 -14.68
C ILE A 13 9.44 -29.25 -13.57
N LEU A 14 10.04 -28.52 -12.61
CA LEU A 14 9.29 -27.72 -11.65
C LEU A 14 8.62 -26.56 -12.40
N SER A 15 7.38 -26.77 -12.85
CA SER A 15 6.51 -25.68 -13.25
C SER A 15 6.09 -24.94 -11.98
N ALA A 16 6.71 -23.79 -11.68
CA ALA A 16 6.14 -22.88 -10.70
C ALA A 16 4.71 -22.51 -11.14
N PRO A 17 3.74 -22.44 -10.22
CA PRO A 17 2.36 -22.13 -10.59
C PRO A 17 2.28 -20.72 -11.17
N VAL A 18 1.73 -20.58 -12.38
CA VAL A 18 1.53 -19.32 -13.13
C VAL A 18 0.96 -18.19 -12.26
N ALA A 19 0.08 -18.52 -11.30
CA ALA A 19 -0.51 -17.56 -10.38
C ALA A 19 0.50 -16.81 -9.49
N ALA A 20 1.62 -17.45 -9.10
CA ALA A 20 2.66 -16.78 -8.32
C ALA A 20 3.42 -15.75 -9.17
N GLN A 21 3.66 -16.08 -10.46
CA GLN A 21 4.35 -15.20 -11.39
C GLN A 21 3.52 -13.94 -11.70
N ASP A 22 2.22 -14.08 -11.91
CA ASP A 22 1.32 -12.95 -12.16
C ASP A 22 1.24 -12.00 -10.96
N HIS A 23 1.25 -12.55 -9.73
CA HIS A 23 1.22 -11.76 -8.51
C HIS A 23 2.53 -10.97 -8.29
N ASP A 24 3.69 -11.56 -8.60
CA ASP A 24 4.98 -10.88 -8.51
C ASP A 24 5.10 -9.73 -9.50
N VAL A 25 4.64 -9.93 -10.75
CA VAL A 25 4.60 -8.87 -11.77
C VAL A 25 3.69 -7.72 -11.31
N ALA A 26 2.51 -8.04 -10.79
CA ALA A 26 1.60 -7.05 -10.24
C ALA A 26 2.23 -6.24 -9.10
N ARG A 27 2.92 -6.92 -8.16
CA ARG A 27 3.62 -6.28 -7.03
C ARG A 27 4.72 -5.34 -7.52
N GLN A 28 5.54 -5.77 -8.48
CA GLN A 28 6.59 -4.93 -9.06
C GLN A 28 6.04 -3.69 -9.77
N ASP A 29 4.96 -3.86 -10.54
CA ASP A 29 4.28 -2.74 -11.20
C ASP A 29 3.70 -1.75 -10.19
N TYR A 30 3.09 -2.26 -9.12
CA TYR A 30 2.60 -1.43 -8.02
C TYR A 30 3.74 -0.65 -7.35
N PHE A 31 4.87 -1.30 -7.05
CA PHE A 31 6.02 -0.63 -6.45
C PHE A 31 6.66 0.41 -7.36
N ARG A 32 6.64 0.19 -8.68
CA ARG A 32 7.04 1.22 -9.63
C ARG A 32 6.14 2.45 -9.55
N ALA A 33 4.82 2.26 -9.40
CA ALA A 33 3.88 3.36 -9.21
C ALA A 33 4.13 4.10 -7.89
N VAL A 34 4.31 3.36 -6.78
CA VAL A 34 4.66 3.91 -5.46
C VAL A 34 5.96 4.73 -5.53
N ALA A 35 7.02 4.15 -6.10
CA ALA A 35 8.31 4.83 -6.25
C ALA A 35 8.19 6.11 -7.08
N THR A 36 7.44 6.06 -8.19
CA THR A 36 7.19 7.24 -9.04
C THR A 36 6.44 8.32 -8.26
N PHE A 37 5.40 7.96 -7.51
CA PHE A 37 4.65 8.89 -6.67
C PHE A 37 5.55 9.61 -5.64
N PHE A 38 6.42 8.86 -4.98
CA PHE A 38 7.33 9.42 -3.98
C PHE A 38 8.61 10.04 -4.57
N ASN A 39 8.79 9.96 -5.89
CA ASN A 39 10.00 10.37 -6.62
C ASN A 39 11.28 9.67 -6.13
N LEU A 40 11.17 8.36 -5.86
CA LEU A 40 12.33 7.54 -5.50
C LEU A 40 13.17 7.22 -6.75
N PRO A 41 14.51 7.21 -6.64
CA PRO A 41 15.37 6.82 -7.75
C PRO A 41 15.24 5.32 -8.06
N PRO A 42 15.51 4.88 -9.30
CA PRO A 42 15.28 3.48 -9.72
C PRO A 42 15.98 2.42 -8.85
N ASN A 43 17.14 2.73 -8.29
CA ASN A 43 17.90 1.83 -7.42
C ASN A 43 17.24 1.60 -6.05
N GLU A 44 16.34 2.49 -5.61
CA GLU A 44 15.61 2.33 -4.34
C GLU A 44 14.35 1.46 -4.51
N ILE A 45 13.89 1.21 -5.74
CA ILE A 45 12.71 0.35 -6.00
C ILE A 45 12.93 -1.08 -5.52
N ALA A 46 14.16 -1.61 -5.70
CA ALA A 46 14.53 -2.94 -5.25
C ALA A 46 14.43 -3.06 -3.72
N ILE A 47 14.86 -2.02 -3.00
CA ILE A 47 14.84 -1.97 -1.53
C ILE A 47 13.41 -2.09 -0.99
N LEU A 48 12.41 -1.53 -1.68
CA LEU A 48 11.01 -1.68 -1.27
C LEU A 48 10.57 -3.15 -1.23
N SER A 49 11.13 -3.98 -2.12
CA SER A 49 10.81 -5.41 -2.19
C SER A 49 11.49 -6.23 -1.10
N ASP A 50 12.60 -5.73 -0.56
CA ASP A 50 13.35 -6.36 0.53
C ASP A 50 12.67 -6.16 1.89
N TRP A 51 11.81 -5.15 2.02
CA TRP A 51 11.01 -4.96 3.24
C TRP A 51 9.96 -6.08 3.35
N GLN A 52 10.07 -6.87 4.42
CA GLN A 52 9.16 -7.99 4.71
C GLN A 52 7.82 -7.52 5.30
N MET A 53 7.16 -6.59 4.61
CA MET A 53 5.87 -6.02 5.03
C MET A 53 4.81 -6.11 3.91
N PRO A 54 3.51 -5.99 4.28
CA PRO A 54 2.45 -5.95 3.28
C PRO A 54 2.67 -4.84 2.25
N ALA A 55 2.35 -5.11 0.98
CA ALA A 55 2.55 -4.14 -0.11
C ALA A 55 1.87 -2.80 0.17
N ASP A 56 0.69 -2.86 0.78
CA ASP A 56 -0.15 -1.71 1.13
C ASP A 56 0.46 -0.83 2.23
N GLU A 57 1.39 -1.36 3.03
CA GLU A 57 2.04 -0.60 4.10
C GLU A 57 3.28 0.18 3.62
N ILE A 58 3.89 -0.22 2.50
CA ILE A 58 5.07 0.45 1.95
C ILE A 58 4.81 1.93 1.62
N PRO A 59 3.69 2.29 0.94
CA PRO A 59 3.33 3.69 0.77
C PRO A 59 3.22 4.47 2.08
N VAL A 60 2.77 3.83 3.16
CA VAL A 60 2.59 4.46 4.47
C VAL A 60 3.94 4.79 5.08
N VAL A 61 4.91 3.87 5.02
CA VAL A 61 6.29 4.11 5.45
C VAL A 61 6.84 5.35 4.75
N LEU A 62 6.76 5.40 3.43
CA LEU A 62 7.32 6.50 2.63
C LEU A 62 6.60 7.84 2.91
N PHE A 63 5.27 7.80 3.02
CA PHE A 63 4.46 8.96 3.35
C PHE A 63 4.84 9.54 4.71
N MET A 64 4.90 8.67 5.72
CA MET A 64 5.24 9.02 7.10
C MET A 64 6.67 9.52 7.22
N ALA A 65 7.63 8.82 6.63
CA ALA A 65 9.05 9.18 6.62
C ALA A 65 9.25 10.60 6.09
N ARG A 66 8.67 10.88 4.91
CA ARG A 66 8.75 12.19 4.26
C ARG A 66 8.08 13.28 5.10
N ARG A 67 6.94 12.99 5.73
CA ARG A 67 6.19 13.98 6.53
C ARG A 67 6.85 14.30 7.87
N ALA A 68 7.47 13.29 8.48
CA ALA A 68 8.15 13.40 9.76
C ALA A 68 9.63 13.79 9.65
N GLY A 69 10.23 13.72 8.47
CA GLY A 69 11.65 13.98 8.25
C GLY A 69 12.55 12.90 8.87
N VAL A 70 12.10 11.64 8.84
CA VAL A 70 12.84 10.48 9.38
C VAL A 70 13.13 9.47 8.27
N SER A 71 14.09 8.56 8.49
CA SER A 71 14.39 7.55 7.49
C SER A 71 13.27 6.49 7.39
N PRO A 72 12.94 6.01 6.18
CA PRO A 72 12.01 4.89 5.99
C PRO A 72 12.39 3.65 6.81
N GLU A 73 13.68 3.31 6.88
CA GLU A 73 14.19 2.12 7.57
C GLU A 73 13.93 2.18 9.09
N ALA A 74 13.98 3.38 9.68
CA ALA A 74 13.64 3.56 11.10
C ALA A 74 12.16 3.29 11.38
N LEU A 75 11.27 3.67 10.44
CA LEU A 75 9.85 3.36 10.54
C LEU A 75 9.57 1.88 10.33
N VAL A 76 10.25 1.23 9.38
CA VAL A 76 10.17 -0.22 9.16
C VAL A 76 10.56 -0.97 10.43
N ALA A 77 11.70 -0.64 11.06
CA ALA A 77 12.14 -1.29 12.29
C ALA A 77 11.14 -1.12 13.45
N LEU A 78 10.51 0.05 13.58
CA LEU A 78 9.47 0.28 14.59
C LEU A 78 8.16 -0.47 14.27
N ARG A 79 7.85 -0.63 13.00
CA ARG A 79 6.68 -1.40 12.54
C ARG A 79 6.88 -2.89 12.85
N ASP A 80 8.08 -3.41 12.59
CA ASP A 80 8.49 -4.78 12.89
C ASP A 80 8.50 -5.06 14.40
N SER A 81 8.73 -4.04 15.24
CA SER A 81 8.60 -4.15 16.69
C SER A 81 7.14 -4.16 17.18
N GLY A 82 6.16 -4.27 16.27
CA GLY A 82 4.74 -4.39 16.58
C GLY A 82 3.99 -3.09 16.85
N ARG A 83 4.57 -1.91 16.52
CA ARG A 83 3.87 -0.64 16.69
C ARG A 83 2.88 -0.39 15.54
N GLY A 84 1.66 0.01 15.87
CA GLY A 84 0.64 0.37 14.90
C GLY A 84 0.87 1.74 14.26
N TRP A 85 0.31 1.95 13.05
CA TRP A 85 0.47 3.18 12.28
C TRP A 85 -0.08 4.41 12.98
N SER A 86 -1.23 4.30 13.65
CA SER A 86 -1.84 5.37 14.43
C SER A 86 -0.92 5.84 15.56
N THR A 87 -0.30 4.89 16.26
CA THR A 87 0.67 5.17 17.32
C THR A 87 1.94 5.83 16.78
N LEU A 88 2.43 5.39 15.62
CA LEU A 88 3.59 6.00 14.97
C LEU A 88 3.26 7.41 14.44
N ALA A 89 2.06 7.61 13.88
CA ALA A 89 1.55 8.91 13.46
C ALA A 89 1.54 9.91 14.61
N ASP A 90 1.03 9.50 15.77
CA ASP A 90 1.06 10.32 16.98
C ASP A 90 2.49 10.62 17.45
N ARG A 91 3.37 9.60 17.52
CA ARG A 91 4.76 9.77 17.95
C ARG A 91 5.53 10.76 17.07
N TYR A 92 5.30 10.72 15.76
CA TYR A 92 5.96 11.57 14.78
C TYR A 92 5.16 12.84 14.43
N SER A 93 4.08 13.12 15.17
CA SER A 93 3.22 14.29 14.95
C SER A 93 2.66 14.42 13.53
N VAL A 94 2.46 13.29 12.84
CA VAL A 94 1.77 13.26 11.55
C VAL A 94 0.26 13.19 11.82
N ARG A 95 -0.41 14.33 11.77
CA ARG A 95 -1.83 14.45 12.14
C ARG A 95 -2.79 14.04 11.00
N ALA A 96 -4.04 13.76 11.34
CA ALA A 96 -5.08 13.32 10.40
C ALA A 96 -5.22 14.23 9.16
N ALA A 97 -5.11 15.55 9.34
CA ALA A 97 -5.12 16.52 8.24
C ALA A 97 -4.11 16.21 7.11
N ALA A 98 -2.96 15.59 7.41
CA ALA A 98 -1.98 15.21 6.40
C ALA A 98 -2.46 14.03 5.53
N PHE A 99 -3.30 13.15 6.08
CA PHE A 99 -3.79 11.97 5.39
C PHE A 99 -5.04 12.25 4.55
N HIS A 100 -5.79 13.30 4.84
CA HIS A 100 -7.04 13.63 4.14
C HIS A 100 -6.87 13.72 2.62
N VAL A 101 -7.70 13.00 1.87
CA VAL A 101 -7.79 13.09 0.41
C VAL A 101 -9.05 13.87 0.06
N PRO A 102 -8.95 15.04 -0.59
CA PRO A 102 -10.12 15.84 -0.92
C PRO A 102 -11.04 15.12 -1.92
N VAL A 103 -12.33 15.06 -1.60
CA VAL A 103 -13.42 14.56 -2.45
C VAL A 103 -14.70 15.33 -2.15
N ALA A 104 -15.69 15.26 -3.05
CA ALA A 104 -17.02 15.83 -2.81
C ALA A 104 -17.70 15.21 -1.57
N ASP A 105 -18.58 15.96 -0.91
CA ASP A 105 -19.24 15.52 0.33
C ASP A 105 -20.19 14.34 0.09
N GLU A 106 -20.81 14.27 -1.07
CA GLU A 106 -21.69 13.18 -1.51
C GLU A 106 -20.94 11.99 -2.11
N ALA A 107 -19.61 12.07 -2.26
CA ALA A 107 -18.82 11.02 -2.88
C ALA A 107 -18.86 9.72 -2.03
N PRO A 108 -18.96 8.54 -2.68
CA PRO A 108 -18.78 7.26 -2.00
C PRO A 108 -17.39 7.16 -1.38
N THR A 109 -17.33 6.84 -0.09
CA THR A 109 -16.07 6.75 0.68
C THR A 109 -15.60 5.32 0.91
N GLY A 110 -16.38 4.32 0.45
CA GLY A 110 -16.09 2.89 0.57
C GLY A 110 -15.69 2.49 1.99
N ARG A 111 -14.61 1.72 2.13
CA ARG A 111 -14.13 1.23 3.43
C ARG A 111 -13.61 2.34 4.36
N LEU A 112 -13.48 3.58 3.87
CA LEU A 112 -12.99 4.74 4.62
C LEU A 112 -14.11 5.67 5.11
N GLU A 113 -15.35 5.19 5.13
CA GLU A 113 -16.51 5.94 5.62
C GLU A 113 -16.30 6.49 7.04
N GLY A 114 -15.66 5.72 7.93
CA GLY A 114 -15.32 6.17 9.29
C GLY A 114 -14.48 7.45 9.30
N ALA A 115 -13.34 7.42 8.59
CA ALA A 115 -12.43 8.56 8.49
C ALA A 115 -13.12 9.79 7.88
N TYR A 116 -13.86 9.61 6.77
CA TYR A 116 -14.55 10.74 6.14
C TYR A 116 -15.70 11.29 7.00
N ARG A 117 -16.39 10.45 7.77
CA ARG A 117 -17.37 10.91 8.75
C ARG A 117 -16.72 11.84 9.77
N LEU A 118 -15.55 11.47 10.30
CA LEU A 118 -14.78 12.31 11.22
C LEU A 118 -14.36 13.64 10.57
N PHE A 119 -13.83 13.62 9.35
CA PHE A 119 -13.43 14.84 8.65
C PHE A 119 -14.61 15.78 8.37
N ARG A 120 -15.76 15.23 7.93
CA ARG A 120 -16.97 16.00 7.63
C ARG A 120 -17.65 16.56 8.87
N SER A 121 -17.59 15.84 10.00
CA SER A 121 -18.21 16.28 11.26
C SER A 121 -17.32 17.22 12.09
N THR A 122 -16.09 17.51 11.64
CA THR A 122 -15.09 18.24 12.41
C THR A 122 -14.62 19.47 11.62
N PRO A 123 -14.58 20.68 12.22
CA PRO A 123 -14.02 21.85 11.56
C PRO A 123 -12.58 21.60 11.08
N VAL A 124 -12.23 22.11 9.90
CA VAL A 124 -10.90 21.88 9.27
C VAL A 124 -9.73 22.26 10.20
N GLY A 125 -9.88 23.33 10.99
CA GLY A 125 -8.86 23.77 11.96
C GLY A 125 -8.61 22.76 13.09
N GLU A 126 -9.54 21.85 13.33
CA GLU A 126 -9.48 20.83 14.38
C GLU A 126 -9.08 19.44 13.84
N TRP A 127 -8.89 19.28 12.53
CA TRP A 127 -8.44 17.99 11.96
C TRP A 127 -7.10 17.50 12.52
N GLY A 128 -6.33 18.39 13.13
CA GLY A 128 -5.10 18.03 13.85
C GLY A 128 -5.33 17.16 15.11
N THR A 129 -6.55 17.09 15.64
CA THR A 129 -6.90 16.35 16.88
C THR A 129 -7.54 15.00 16.60
N LEU A 130 -7.99 14.77 15.37
CA LEU A 130 -8.61 13.52 14.95
C LEU A 130 -7.63 12.35 15.08
N ARG A 131 -8.15 11.22 15.57
CA ARG A 131 -7.43 9.94 15.63
C ARG A 131 -7.94 9.06 14.50
N LEU A 132 -7.03 8.70 13.60
CA LEU A 132 -7.27 7.71 12.57
C LEU A 132 -6.77 6.35 13.06
N SER A 133 -7.49 5.30 12.70
CA SER A 133 -7.03 3.92 12.89
C SER A 133 -5.92 3.56 11.89
N ASP A 134 -5.25 2.43 12.14
CA ASP A 134 -4.20 1.93 11.25
C ASP A 134 -4.74 1.68 9.84
N ASP A 135 -5.91 1.05 9.72
CA ASP A 135 -6.54 0.74 8.43
C ASP A 135 -6.96 2.00 7.65
N GLU A 136 -7.35 3.06 8.35
CA GLU A 136 -7.69 4.35 7.76
C GLU A 136 -6.44 5.08 7.27
N ILE A 137 -5.34 5.04 8.03
CA ILE A 137 -4.05 5.59 7.61
C ILE A 137 -3.56 4.85 6.36
N VAL A 138 -3.53 3.52 6.42
CA VAL A 138 -3.16 2.70 5.26
C VAL A 138 -4.06 3.05 4.08
N GLY A 139 -5.37 3.11 4.28
CA GLY A 139 -6.28 3.36 3.17
C GLY A 139 -6.20 4.74 2.55
N LEU A 140 -6.13 5.81 3.34
CA LEU A 140 -6.03 7.17 2.82
C LEU A 140 -4.73 7.37 2.02
N VAL A 141 -3.61 6.80 2.49
CA VAL A 141 -2.34 6.87 1.75
C VAL A 141 -2.44 6.11 0.44
N ASN A 142 -2.95 4.87 0.45
CA ASN A 142 -3.05 4.07 -0.78
C ASN A 142 -4.03 4.69 -1.79
N VAL A 143 -5.17 5.22 -1.35
CA VAL A 143 -6.10 5.96 -2.23
C VAL A 143 -5.40 7.11 -2.92
N ARG A 144 -4.62 7.90 -2.18
CA ARG A 144 -3.84 9.01 -2.76
C ARG A 144 -2.83 8.52 -3.79
N VAL A 145 -2.08 7.48 -3.47
CA VAL A 145 -1.05 6.92 -4.36
C VAL A 145 -1.69 6.38 -5.64
N ILE A 146 -2.73 5.56 -5.53
CA ILE A 146 -3.41 4.94 -6.67
C ILE A 146 -4.07 6.01 -7.55
N SER A 147 -4.81 6.95 -6.95
CA SER A 147 -5.48 8.03 -7.68
C SER A 147 -4.48 8.84 -8.51
N GLN A 148 -3.36 9.26 -7.93
CA GLN A 148 -2.37 10.06 -8.63
C GLN A 148 -1.57 9.26 -9.64
N SER A 149 -1.21 8.00 -9.31
CA SER A 149 -0.43 7.15 -10.21
C SER A 149 -1.20 6.75 -11.46
N LEU A 150 -2.50 6.46 -11.32
CA LEU A 150 -3.39 6.10 -12.43
C LEU A 150 -4.08 7.33 -13.06
N ARG A 151 -3.91 8.53 -12.48
CA ARG A 151 -4.57 9.78 -12.91
C ARG A 151 -6.09 9.65 -12.99
N ILE A 152 -6.68 8.97 -12.01
CA ILE A 152 -8.13 8.81 -11.87
C ILE A 152 -8.62 9.55 -10.62
N PRO A 153 -9.89 10.03 -10.61
CA PRO A 153 -10.44 10.71 -9.44
C PRO A 153 -10.39 9.85 -8.18
N ALA A 154 -10.10 10.46 -7.04
CA ALA A 154 -10.00 9.75 -5.76
C ALA A 154 -11.35 9.12 -5.36
N GLU A 155 -12.46 9.74 -5.73
CA GLU A 155 -13.83 9.25 -5.56
C GLU A 155 -14.02 7.88 -6.19
N ARG A 156 -13.46 7.68 -7.40
CA ARG A 156 -13.53 6.39 -8.09
C ARG A 156 -12.73 5.33 -7.33
N VAL A 157 -11.53 5.67 -6.86
CA VAL A 157 -10.70 4.74 -6.07
C VAL A 157 -11.41 4.38 -4.77
N LEU A 158 -11.97 5.37 -4.06
CA LEU A 158 -12.71 5.19 -2.81
C LEU A 158 -13.92 4.28 -2.98
N ALA A 159 -14.75 4.52 -4.01
CA ALA A 159 -15.91 3.67 -4.29
C ALA A 159 -15.51 2.19 -4.44
N GLU A 160 -14.39 1.94 -5.10
CA GLU A 160 -13.89 0.58 -5.38
C GLU A 160 -13.24 -0.08 -4.16
N THR A 161 -12.91 0.68 -3.11
CA THR A 161 -12.47 0.13 -1.82
C THR A 161 -13.59 -0.57 -1.04
N ALA A 162 -14.86 -0.41 -1.44
CA ALA A 162 -15.98 -1.15 -0.83
C ALA A 162 -15.89 -2.66 -1.12
N GLN A 163 -15.19 -3.05 -2.20
CA GLN A 163 -14.87 -4.44 -2.47
C GLN A 163 -13.70 -4.89 -1.57
N PRO A 164 -13.79 -6.05 -0.90
CA PRO A 164 -12.70 -6.56 -0.08
C PRO A 164 -11.47 -6.89 -0.93
N GLY A 165 -10.29 -6.76 -0.33
CA GLY A 165 -9.01 -7.05 -0.97
C GLY A 165 -7.91 -6.08 -0.54
N SER A 166 -6.69 -6.34 -1.02
CA SER A 166 -5.56 -5.43 -0.81
C SER A 166 -5.63 -4.22 -1.77
N PHE A 167 -4.88 -3.17 -1.45
CA PHE A 167 -4.70 -2.05 -2.37
C PHE A 167 -3.86 -2.40 -3.59
N LEU A 168 -2.95 -3.37 -3.47
CA LEU A 168 -2.31 -3.99 -4.63
C LEU A 168 -3.35 -4.56 -5.60
N ASP A 169 -4.30 -5.37 -5.11
CA ASP A 169 -5.36 -5.95 -5.96
C ASP A 169 -6.25 -4.86 -6.56
N LEU A 170 -6.56 -3.83 -5.79
CA LEU A 170 -7.32 -2.68 -6.26
C LEU A 170 -6.58 -1.93 -7.38
N TYR A 171 -5.28 -1.69 -7.22
CA TYR A 171 -4.43 -1.07 -8.24
C TYR A 171 -4.45 -1.88 -9.54
N VAL A 172 -4.28 -3.21 -9.45
CA VAL A 172 -4.33 -4.12 -10.61
C VAL A 172 -5.68 -4.06 -11.30
N ARG A 173 -6.78 -4.06 -10.54
CA ARG A 173 -8.14 -3.99 -11.09
C ARG A 173 -8.42 -2.65 -11.79
N LEU A 174 -7.96 -1.53 -11.22
CA LEU A 174 -8.19 -0.18 -11.76
C LEU A 174 -7.30 0.18 -12.94
N LYS A 175 -6.15 -0.48 -13.10
CA LYS A 175 -5.24 -0.28 -14.22
C LYS A 175 -5.76 -0.90 -15.53
N ARG A 176 -6.70 -1.85 -15.45
CA ARG A 176 -7.27 -2.57 -16.60
C ARG A 176 -8.24 -1.72 -17.42
#